data_AF-A0AAW4W5F4-F1
#
_entry.id   AF-A0AAW4W5F4-F1
#
_cell.length_a   1.000
_cell.length_b   1.000
_cell.length_c   1.000
_cell.angle_alpha   90.00
_cell.angle_beta   90.00
_cell.angle_gamma   90.00
#
_symmetry.space_group_name_H-M   'P 1'
#
loop_
_entity.id
_entity.type
_entity.pdbx_description
1 polymer ?
#
loop_
_entity_poly.entity_id
_entity_poly.type
_entity_poly.pdbx_seq_one_letter_code
_entity_poly.pdbx_strand_id
1 'polypeptide(L)'
;MGEKDSGDVKINTEITELITSEGFRDMPENIQEKALNSIENKNQKEGGFMGKLFGTKRENASMNIAFALCAILLFFCAVDIIHALTVGKAAYTELVKSILPIVTLTLGYIFGKGER
;
A
#
# COMPACT_ATOMS: atom_id res chain seq x y z
N MET A 1 4.23 6.55 -29.73
CA MET A 1 5.54 6.06 -29.23
C MET A 1 5.71 6.69 -27.86
N GLY A 2 5.16 6.05 -26.83
CA GLY A 2 4.98 6.64 -25.50
C GLY A 2 6.11 6.23 -24.58
N GLU A 3 6.92 7.20 -24.22
CA GLU A 3 7.89 7.20 -23.12
C GLU A 3 7.17 6.73 -21.84
N LYS A 4 7.56 5.55 -21.33
CA LYS A 4 7.24 5.08 -19.98
C LYS A 4 8.57 4.96 -19.25
N ASP A 5 8.95 6.02 -18.56
CA ASP A 5 10.06 6.03 -17.61
C ASP A 5 9.54 6.39 -16.21
N SER A 6 10.35 6.03 -15.21
CA SER A 6 10.36 6.55 -13.83
C SER A 6 9.67 5.72 -12.74
N GLY A 7 9.91 4.40 -12.76
CA GLY A 7 9.75 3.55 -11.57
C GLY A 7 10.92 2.59 -11.34
N ASP A 8 11.31 1.85 -12.39
CA ASP A 8 12.28 0.75 -12.28
C ASP A 8 13.74 1.12 -12.62
N VAL A 9 13.98 2.32 -13.16
CA VAL A 9 15.29 2.68 -13.73
C VAL A 9 16.32 3.11 -12.66
N LYS A 10 15.88 3.68 -11.53
CA LYS A 10 16.83 4.18 -10.50
C LYS A 10 17.58 3.08 -9.74
N ILE A 11 16.92 1.96 -9.44
CA ILE A 11 17.56 0.83 -8.74
C ILE A 11 18.62 0.18 -9.64
N ASN A 12 18.35 0.11 -10.95
CA ASN A 12 19.31 -0.41 -11.92
C ASN A 12 20.55 0.48 -12.02
N THR A 13 20.44 1.80 -11.96
CA THR A 13 21.60 2.69 -12.09
C THR A 13 22.56 2.59 -10.90
N GLU A 14 22.06 2.63 -9.65
CA GLU A 14 22.93 2.56 -8.45
C GLU A 14 23.61 1.20 -8.31
N ILE A 15 22.87 0.11 -8.57
CA ILE A 15 23.43 -1.25 -8.57
C ILE A 15 24.43 -1.39 -9.73
N THR A 16 24.13 -0.86 -10.91
CA THR A 16 25.06 -0.91 -12.06
C THR A 16 26.36 -0.18 -11.73
N GLU A 17 26.30 1.04 -11.18
CA GLU A 17 27.48 1.82 -10.77
C GLU A 17 28.34 1.10 -9.72
N LEU A 18 27.71 0.45 -8.74
CA LEU A 18 28.42 -0.32 -7.71
C LEU A 18 29.14 -1.54 -8.29
N ILE A 19 28.49 -2.33 -9.15
CA ILE A 19 29.07 -3.55 -9.74
C ILE A 19 30.11 -3.23 -10.82
N THR A 20 30.01 -2.06 -11.49
CA THR A 20 31.04 -1.62 -12.46
C THR A 20 32.25 -0.97 -11.80
N SER A 21 32.18 -0.57 -10.52
CA SER A 21 33.34 0.01 -9.86
C SER A 21 34.45 -1.03 -9.66
N GLU A 22 35.67 -0.66 -10.06
CA GLU A 22 36.85 -1.54 -9.98
C GLU A 22 37.10 -2.00 -8.53
N GLY A 23 36.83 -1.14 -7.54
CA GLY A 23 36.97 -1.46 -6.13
C GLY A 23 35.96 -2.48 -5.58
N PHE A 24 34.82 -2.69 -6.24
CA PHE A 24 33.84 -3.69 -5.83
C PHE A 24 34.19 -5.09 -6.36
N ARG A 25 34.75 -5.17 -7.58
CA ARG A 25 35.16 -6.41 -8.23
C ARG A 25 36.36 -7.09 -7.55
N ASP A 26 37.26 -6.29 -6.98
CA ASP A 26 38.42 -6.77 -6.20
C ASP A 26 38.09 -7.06 -4.72
N MET A 27 36.85 -6.82 -4.30
CA MET A 27 36.43 -7.04 -2.93
C MET A 27 36.09 -8.52 -2.70
N PRO A 28 36.47 -9.11 -1.55
CA PRO A 28 36.09 -10.50 -1.25
C PRO A 28 34.57 -10.68 -1.20
N GLU A 29 34.10 -11.85 -1.65
CA GLU A 29 32.67 -12.18 -1.88
C GLU A 29 31.78 -11.85 -0.68
N ASN A 30 32.30 -12.02 0.54
CA ASN A 30 31.58 -11.74 1.77
C ASN A 30 31.23 -10.24 1.97
N ILE A 31 32.01 -9.32 1.40
CA ILE A 31 31.72 -7.89 1.45
C ILE A 31 30.81 -7.46 0.29
N GLN A 32 30.95 -8.09 -0.87
CA GLN A 32 30.04 -7.90 -2.01
C GLN A 32 28.60 -8.32 -1.64
N GLU A 33 28.44 -9.50 -1.05
CA GLU A 33 27.14 -9.97 -0.55
C GLU A 33 26.56 -9.01 0.49
N LYS A 34 27.39 -8.51 1.41
CA LYS A 34 26.94 -7.60 2.48
C LYS A 34 26.50 -6.25 1.93
N ALA A 35 27.16 -5.74 0.89
CA ALA A 35 26.78 -4.52 0.20
C ALA A 35 25.49 -4.67 -0.62
N LEU A 36 25.34 -5.77 -1.38
CA LEU A 36 24.08 -6.09 -2.06
C LEU A 36 22.91 -6.22 -1.08
N ASN A 37 23.10 -6.99 -0.01
CA ASN A 37 22.09 -7.15 1.05
C ASN A 37 21.74 -5.81 1.71
N SER A 38 22.67 -4.87 1.84
CA SER A 38 22.43 -3.55 2.43
C SER A 38 21.58 -2.64 1.52
N ILE A 39 21.76 -2.77 0.20
CA ILE A 39 20.97 -2.04 -0.82
C ILE A 39 19.55 -2.60 -0.89
N GLU A 40 19.41 -3.94 -0.86
CA GLU A 40 18.12 -4.61 -0.81
C GLU A 40 17.33 -4.26 0.48
N ASN A 41 18.01 -4.24 1.62
CA ASN A 41 17.39 -3.93 2.92
C ASN A 41 16.99 -2.44 3.05
N LYS A 42 17.67 -1.53 2.36
CA LYS A 42 17.23 -0.11 2.25
C LYS A 42 15.86 0.01 1.59
N ASN A 43 15.60 -0.75 0.53
CA ASN A 43 14.30 -0.78 -0.15
C ASN A 43 13.20 -1.44 0.68
N GLN A 44 13.51 -2.41 1.55
CA GLN A 44 12.51 -3.02 2.44
C GLN A 44 12.13 -2.16 3.64
N LYS A 45 12.98 -1.20 4.06
CA LYS A 45 12.78 -0.44 5.30
C LYS A 45 11.90 0.80 5.20
N GLU A 46 11.40 1.16 4.03
CA GLU A 46 10.72 2.45 3.83
C GLU A 46 9.32 2.57 4.45
N GLY A 47 8.79 1.55 5.14
CA GLY A 47 7.46 1.68 5.77
C GLY A 47 7.22 1.04 7.14
N GLY A 48 8.17 0.29 7.71
CA GLY A 48 7.96 -0.35 9.02
C GLY A 48 6.65 -1.17 9.11
N PHE A 49 6.03 -1.22 10.28
CA PHE A 49 4.78 -1.98 10.51
C PHE A 49 3.58 -1.43 9.70
N MET A 50 3.47 -0.10 9.60
CA MET A 50 2.40 0.55 8.84
C MET A 50 2.56 0.32 7.33
N GLY A 51 3.76 0.37 6.76
CA GLY A 51 3.98 0.06 5.34
C GLY A 51 3.82 -1.42 5.00
N LYS A 52 3.93 -2.32 5.98
CA LYS A 52 3.61 -3.75 5.79
C LYS A 52 2.09 -4.01 5.76
N LEU A 53 1.30 -3.20 6.49
CA LEU A 53 -0.16 -3.29 6.52
C LEU A 53 -0.83 -2.49 5.38
N PHE A 54 -0.29 -1.30 5.09
CA PHE A 54 -0.84 -0.34 4.14
C PHE A 54 -0.09 -0.30 2.80
N GLY A 55 1.00 -1.05 2.63
CA GLY A 55 1.82 -1.03 1.42
C GLY A 55 2.84 0.11 1.43
N THR A 56 4.08 -0.21 1.05
CA THR A 56 5.20 0.75 0.98
C THR A 56 5.26 1.51 -0.34
N LYS A 57 4.62 1.00 -1.40
CA LYS A 57 4.50 1.69 -2.69
C LYS A 57 3.47 2.82 -2.58
N ARG A 58 3.90 4.07 -2.80
CA ARG A 58 3.03 5.28 -2.74
C ARG A 58 1.71 5.15 -3.52
N GLU A 59 1.75 4.46 -4.66
CA GLU A 59 0.59 4.22 -5.53
C GLU A 59 -0.47 3.32 -4.89
N ASN A 60 -0.05 2.34 -4.09
CA ASN A 60 -0.92 1.40 -3.39
C ASN A 60 -1.20 1.82 -1.94
N ALA A 61 -0.36 2.67 -1.35
CA ALA A 61 -0.54 3.17 0.01
C ALA A 61 -1.87 3.90 0.20
N SER A 62 -2.20 4.80 -0.73
CA SER A 62 -3.48 5.52 -0.74
C SER A 62 -4.70 4.59 -0.84
N MET A 63 -4.58 3.52 -1.63
CA MET A 63 -5.63 2.52 -1.85
C MET A 63 -5.88 1.67 -0.62
N ASN A 64 -4.81 1.21 0.04
CA ASN A 64 -4.92 0.45 1.28
C ASN A 64 -5.44 1.31 2.44
N ILE A 65 -5.06 2.60 2.52
CA ILE A 65 -5.59 3.52 3.54
C ILE A 65 -7.10 3.72 3.31
N ALA A 66 -7.52 3.96 2.07
CA ALA A 66 -8.94 4.07 1.72
C ALA A 66 -9.73 2.80 2.08
N PHE A 67 -9.16 1.63 1.81
CA PHE A 67 -9.76 0.34 2.19
C PHE A 67 -9.91 0.18 3.71
N ALA A 68 -8.89 0.55 4.49
CA ALA A 68 -8.96 0.49 5.94
C ALA A 68 -9.98 1.47 6.53
N LEU A 69 -10.10 2.67 5.97
CA LEU A 69 -11.15 3.62 6.36
C LEU A 69 -12.54 3.05 6.06
N CYS A 70 -12.74 2.40 4.91
CA CYS A 70 -13.98 1.68 4.63
C CYS A 70 -14.26 0.57 5.65
N ALA A 71 -13.25 -0.21 6.04
CA ALA A 71 -13.42 -1.27 7.04
C ALA A 71 -13.83 -0.72 8.42
N ILE A 72 -13.23 0.39 8.86
CA ILE A 72 -13.58 1.05 10.13
C ILE A 72 -15.01 1.61 10.07
N LEU A 73 -15.39 2.26 8.97
CA LEU A 73 -16.74 2.79 8.80
C LEU A 73 -17.81 1.68 8.78
N LEU A 74 -17.53 0.56 8.11
CA LEU A 74 -18.40 -0.61 8.13
C LEU A 74 -18.52 -1.24 9.51
N PHE A 75 -17.45 -1.24 10.30
CA PHE A 75 -17.49 -1.70 11.69
C PHE A 75 -18.45 -0.85 12.53
N PHE A 76 -18.40 0.49 12.42
CA PHE A 76 -19.34 1.36 13.11
C PHE A 76 -20.78 1.16 12.64
N CYS A 77 -21.01 0.99 11.34
CA CYS A 77 -22.32 0.62 10.81
C CYS A 77 -22.82 -0.71 11.41
N ALA A 78 -21.96 -1.72 11.52
CA ALA A 78 -22.34 -3.01 12.10
C ALA A 78 -22.76 -2.87 13.58
N VAL A 79 -22.00 -2.12 14.37
CA VAL A 79 -22.35 -1.83 15.78
C VAL A 79 -23.67 -1.07 15.88
N ASP A 80 -23.87 -0.06 15.03
CA ASP A 80 -25.09 0.74 15.01
C ASP A 80 -26.33 -0.09 14.61
N ILE A 81 -26.19 -0.97 13.62
CA ILE A 81 -27.22 -1.93 13.23
C ILE A 81 -27.57 -2.86 14.39
N ILE A 82 -26.58 -3.43 15.07
CA ILE A 82 -26.80 -4.33 16.21
C ILE A 82 -27.53 -3.60 17.35
N HIS A 83 -27.12 -2.37 17.65
CA HIS A 83 -27.78 -1.54 18.66
C HIS A 83 -29.22 -1.19 18.24
N ALA A 84 -29.46 -0.80 16.99
CA ALA A 84 -30.78 -0.50 16.47
C ALA A 84 -31.72 -1.71 16.54
N LEU A 85 -31.24 -2.91 16.18
CA LEU A 85 -32.00 -4.16 16.29
C LEU A 85 -32.33 -4.50 17.75
N THR A 86 -31.42 -4.26 18.69
CA THR A 86 -31.64 -4.51 20.12
C THR A 86 -32.72 -3.59 20.70
N VAL A 87 -32.81 -2.36 20.20
CA VAL A 87 -33.82 -1.37 20.60
C VAL A 87 -35.13 -1.52 19.79
N GLY A 88 -35.23 -2.52 18.90
CA GLY A 88 -36.41 -2.77 18.07
C GLY A 88 -36.64 -1.73 16.98
N LYS A 89 -35.62 -0.95 16.62
CA LYS A 89 -35.65 0.02 15.51
C LYS A 89 -35.21 -0.63 14.20
N ALA A 90 -35.49 0.05 13.09
CA ALA A 90 -35.02 -0.38 11.79
C ALA A 90 -33.48 -0.42 11.73
N ALA A 91 -32.92 -1.50 11.17
CA ALA A 91 -31.48 -1.65 10.93
C ALA A 91 -30.92 -0.56 9.99
N TYR A 92 -31.76 -0.01 9.13
CA TYR A 92 -31.37 1.03 8.18
C TYR A 92 -31.46 2.42 8.82
N THR A 93 -30.48 2.70 9.68
CA THR A 93 -30.35 3.99 10.39
C THR A 93 -29.83 5.10 9.47
N GLU A 94 -29.95 6.35 9.91
CA GLU A 94 -29.41 7.52 9.18
C GLU A 94 -27.88 7.45 8.99
N LEU A 95 -27.18 6.80 9.92
CA LEU A 95 -25.74 6.56 9.82
C LEU A 95 -25.43 5.58 8.69
N VAL A 96 -26.13 4.45 8.65
CA VAL A 96 -25.98 3.44 7.58
C VAL A 96 -26.30 4.05 6.22
N LYS A 97 -27.41 4.79 6.09
CA LYS A 97 -27.80 5.50 4.86
C LYS A 97 -26.71 6.40 4.31
N SER A 98 -26.00 7.11 5.19
CA SER A 98 -24.99 8.09 4.81
C SER A 98 -23.64 7.42 4.48
N ILE A 99 -23.28 6.36 5.22
CA ILE A 99 -21.98 5.69 5.08
C ILE A 99 -21.94 4.71 3.90
N LEU A 100 -23.04 3.98 3.64
CA LEU A 100 -23.11 2.98 2.56
C LEU A 100 -22.70 3.53 1.19
N PRO A 101 -23.21 4.70 0.70
CA PRO A 101 -22.80 5.26 -0.57
C PRO A 101 -21.32 5.69 -0.59
N ILE A 102 -20.77 6.17 0.54
CA ILE A 102 -19.35 6.55 0.66
C ILE A 102 -18.47 5.31 0.51
N VAL A 103 -18.83 4.21 1.19
CA VAL A 103 -18.13 2.92 1.08
C VAL A 103 -18.25 2.35 -0.32
N THR A 104 -19.44 2.35 -0.92
CA THR A 104 -19.66 1.88 -2.30
C THR A 104 -18.84 2.67 -3.30
N LEU A 105 -18.79 4.00 -3.19
CA LEU A 105 -17.99 4.86 -4.08
C LEU A 105 -16.50 4.61 -3.93
N THR A 106 -16.02 4.44 -2.69
CA THR A 106 -14.61 4.17 -2.41
C THR A 106 -14.21 2.78 -2.91
N LEU A 107 -15.03 1.76 -2.69
CA LEU A 107 -14.81 0.41 -3.24
C LEU A 107 -14.89 0.40 -4.77
N GLY A 108 -15.83 1.13 -5.36
CA GLY A 108 -15.93 1.30 -6.81
C GLY A 108 -14.68 1.96 -7.41
N TYR A 109 -14.14 2.99 -6.75
CA TYR A 109 -12.87 3.58 -7.11
C TYR A 109 -11.70 2.60 -6.98
N ILE A 110 -11.64 1.85 -5.87
CA ILE A 110 -10.59 0.85 -5.62
C ILE A 110 -10.64 -0.24 -6.70
N PHE A 111 -11.79 -0.88 -6.94
CA PHE A 111 -11.90 -1.98 -7.90
C PHE A 111 -11.87 -1.53 -9.37
N GLY A 112 -12.32 -0.30 -9.68
CA GLY A 112 -12.27 0.26 -11.04
C GLY A 112 -10.89 0.79 -11.45
N LYS A 113 -9.98 1.01 -10.49
CA LYS A 113 -8.61 1.44 -10.76
C LYS A 113 -7.75 0.23 -11.17
N GLY A 114 -7.95 -0.23 -12.39
CA GLY A 114 -7.23 -1.36 -13.00
C GLY A 114 -7.64 -1.66 -14.45
N GLU A 115 -8.77 -1.14 -14.91
CA GLU A 115 -9.26 -1.30 -16.30
C GLU A 115 -8.70 -0.24 -17.28
N ARG A 116 -7.41 0.09 -17.18
CA ARG A 116 -6.74 0.96 -18.18
C ARG A 116 -5.39 0.42 -18.61
#